data_AF-A0AA41A155-F1
#
_entry.id   AF-A0AA41A155-F1
#
_cell.length_a   1.000
_cell.length_b   1.000
_cell.length_c   1.000
_cell.angle_alpha   90.00
_cell.angle_beta   90.00
_cell.angle_gamma   90.00
#
_symmetry.space_group_name_H-M   'P 1'
#
loop_
_entity.id
_entity.type
_entity.pdbx_description
1 polymer ?
#
loop_
_entity_poly.entity_id
_entity_poly.type
_entity_poly.pdbx_seq_one_letter_code
_entity_poly.pdbx_strand_id
1 'polypeptide(L)'
;MATREPDRPLQRWMIARGRSASLPLSYTTTRDTTRESEYPRRTLFVATVNDPAFLVDSTGNSRWWTIAVKYIRHSHGIDMQQVFAQMATEVEAGEKWWLDHLEEAELAEWNKRHAASSVVADSVYAWLDLDQDEPPVWMTPSEVLKAVGMPHPNNAQAKECGAILRTEYGSPHRINGRDKWKVSFRTPTTHDLGVKAPTPYPLKKQLNDMSEEVF
;
A
#
# COMPACT_ATOMS: atom_id res chain seq x y z
N MET A 1 -71.16 15.03 -19.53
CA MET A 1 -70.78 14.06 -20.56
C MET A 1 -69.62 13.25 -20.03
N ALA A 2 -69.92 12.01 -19.63
CA ALA A 2 -68.94 11.03 -19.19
C ALA A 2 -68.54 10.17 -20.39
N THR A 3 -67.25 9.87 -20.52
CA THR A 3 -66.77 8.63 -21.15
C THR A 3 -65.60 8.12 -20.33
N ARG A 4 -65.83 6.98 -19.67
CA ARG A 4 -64.88 6.15 -18.91
C ARG A 4 -64.01 5.32 -19.86
N GLU A 5 -62.70 5.27 -19.54
CA GLU A 5 -61.71 4.15 -19.50
C GLU A 5 -61.86 2.90 -20.39
N PRO A 6 -60.72 2.29 -20.80
CA PRO A 6 -60.18 1.18 -19.98
C PRO A 6 -58.65 1.14 -19.83
N ASP A 7 -58.23 0.88 -18.58
CA ASP A 7 -57.27 -0.16 -18.19
C ASP A 7 -55.91 -0.24 -18.92
N ARG A 8 -54.86 0.38 -18.35
CA ARG A 8 -53.46 0.01 -18.65
C ARG A 8 -52.96 -0.98 -17.59
N PRO A 9 -52.53 -2.19 -17.98
CA PRO A 9 -52.11 -3.20 -17.02
C PRO A 9 -50.79 -2.81 -16.35
N LEU A 10 -50.75 -3.09 -15.05
CA LEU A 10 -49.57 -3.09 -14.18
C LEU A 10 -48.40 -3.81 -14.88
N GLN A 11 -47.25 -3.17 -15.05
CA GLN A 11 -46.02 -3.88 -15.42
C GLN A 11 -45.51 -4.67 -14.23
N ARG A 12 -46.11 -5.86 -14.10
CA ARG A 12 -45.67 -6.98 -13.30
C ARG A 12 -44.48 -7.64 -14.01
N TRP A 13 -43.26 -7.34 -13.58
CA TRP A 13 -42.13 -8.22 -13.86
C TRP A 13 -42.08 -9.28 -12.77
N MET A 14 -42.55 -10.47 -13.12
CA MET A 14 -42.49 -11.68 -12.32
C MET A 14 -41.63 -12.67 -13.10
N ILE A 15 -40.34 -12.79 -12.75
CA ILE A 15 -39.55 -13.97 -13.12
C ILE A 15 -39.68 -14.94 -11.95
N ALA A 16 -40.57 -15.92 -12.10
CA ALA A 16 -40.62 -17.06 -11.21
C ALA A 16 -39.67 -18.14 -11.72
N ARG A 17 -38.67 -18.51 -10.90
CA ARG A 17 -38.29 -19.93 -10.74
C ARG A 17 -38.24 -20.24 -9.26
N GLY A 18 -38.94 -21.30 -8.87
CA GLY A 18 -39.18 -21.69 -7.50
C GLY A 18 -38.08 -22.57 -6.90
N ARG A 19 -37.83 -22.29 -5.60
CA ARG A 19 -37.59 -23.15 -4.42
C ARG A 19 -36.44 -24.16 -4.47
N SER A 20 -35.48 -24.16 -3.54
CA SER A 20 -35.56 -24.18 -2.06
C SER A 20 -34.44 -23.30 -1.48
N ALA A 21 -34.56 -22.47 -0.43
CA ALA A 21 -35.32 -22.61 0.81
C ALA A 21 -35.85 -21.24 1.30
N SER A 22 -36.88 -21.34 2.13
CA SER A 22 -37.65 -20.28 2.76
C SER A 22 -36.85 -19.32 3.64
N LEU A 23 -36.95 -18.01 3.38
CA LEU A 23 -37.04 -17.00 4.43
C LEU A 23 -38.08 -15.95 4.03
N PRO A 24 -39.05 -15.61 4.90
CA PRO A 24 -40.03 -14.57 4.62
C PRO A 24 -39.36 -13.18 4.69
N LEU A 25 -39.48 -12.41 3.61
CA LEU A 25 -39.12 -10.99 3.60
C LEU A 25 -40.17 -10.22 4.42
N SER A 26 -39.97 -10.16 5.74
CA SER A 26 -40.65 -9.19 6.59
C SER A 26 -39.76 -7.95 6.65
N TYR A 27 -40.23 -6.82 6.11
CA TYR A 27 -39.59 -5.53 6.37
C TYR A 27 -40.01 -5.08 7.77
N THR A 28 -39.57 -5.77 8.81
CA THR A 28 -39.57 -5.18 10.14
C THR A 28 -38.40 -4.21 10.19
N THR A 29 -38.71 -2.91 10.09
CA THR A 29 -37.79 -1.86 10.52
C THR A 29 -37.66 -1.92 12.04
N THR A 30 -37.05 -2.98 12.54
CA THR A 30 -36.49 -3.00 13.88
C THR A 30 -35.03 -2.66 13.68
N ARG A 31 -34.64 -1.43 14.01
CA ARG A 31 -33.23 -1.06 14.15
C ARG A 31 -32.68 -1.86 15.33
N ASP A 32 -32.25 -3.08 15.06
CA ASP A 32 -31.45 -3.86 15.99
C ASP A 32 -30.02 -3.34 15.84
N THR A 33 -29.71 -2.25 16.56
CA THR A 33 -28.38 -1.60 16.56
C THR A 33 -27.32 -2.39 17.32
N THR A 34 -27.61 -3.66 17.64
CA THR A 34 -26.80 -4.50 18.53
C THR A 34 -26.20 -5.73 17.84
N ARG A 35 -26.48 -5.95 16.55
CA ARG A 35 -25.87 -7.03 15.78
C ARG A 35 -24.78 -6.45 14.88
N GLU A 36 -23.53 -6.60 15.33
CA GLU A 36 -22.36 -6.38 14.51
C GLU A 36 -22.47 -7.29 13.29
N SER A 37 -22.76 -6.69 12.15
CA SER A 37 -22.93 -7.38 10.89
C SER A 37 -21.64 -7.20 10.11
N GLU A 38 -20.81 -8.26 10.04
CA GLU A 38 -19.63 -8.27 9.17
C GLU A 38 -20.09 -8.32 7.71
N TYR A 39 -20.15 -7.15 7.09
CA TYR A 39 -20.28 -7.05 5.65
C TYR A 39 -18.89 -7.08 5.00
N PRO A 40 -18.70 -7.82 3.90
CA PRO A 40 -17.47 -7.70 3.12
C PRO A 40 -17.31 -6.26 2.64
N ARG A 41 -16.08 -5.75 2.66
CA ARG A 41 -15.78 -4.40 2.16
C ARG A 41 -16.15 -4.32 0.68
N ARG A 42 -17.12 -3.46 0.34
CA ARG A 42 -17.58 -3.20 -1.03
C ARG A 42 -17.39 -1.73 -1.44
N THR A 43 -16.53 -1.01 -0.74
CA THR A 43 -16.28 0.41 -0.97
C THR A 43 -15.09 0.61 -1.90
N LEU A 44 -15.33 1.35 -2.97
CA LEU A 44 -14.31 1.87 -3.87
C LEU A 44 -14.24 3.39 -3.71
N PHE A 45 -13.02 3.91 -3.62
CA PHE A 45 -12.77 5.34 -3.62
C PHE A 45 -12.16 5.74 -4.95
N VAL A 46 -12.71 6.79 -5.55
CA VAL A 46 -12.18 7.37 -6.78
C VAL A 46 -11.82 8.81 -6.48
N ALA A 47 -10.57 9.17 -6.77
CA ALA A 47 -10.06 10.52 -6.63
C ALA A 47 -9.36 10.93 -7.93
N THR A 48 -9.32 12.22 -8.19
CA THR A 48 -8.56 12.80 -9.29
C THR A 48 -7.45 13.65 -8.70
N VAL A 49 -6.25 13.52 -9.28
CA VAL A 49 -5.05 14.24 -8.85
C VAL A 49 -4.35 14.77 -10.10
N ASN A 50 -3.82 15.99 -10.00
CA ASN A 50 -3.04 16.60 -11.08
C ASN A 50 -1.54 16.32 -10.93
N ASP A 51 -1.07 16.13 -9.70
CA ASP A 51 0.32 15.80 -9.42
C ASP A 51 0.56 14.32 -9.74
N PRO A 52 1.60 13.97 -10.53
CA PRO A 52 1.95 12.57 -10.77
C PRO A 52 2.47 11.84 -9.52
N ALA A 53 2.97 12.54 -8.49
CA ALA A 53 3.62 11.96 -7.30
C ALA A 53 2.71 12.00 -6.06
N PHE A 54 1.74 11.09 -5.99
CA PHE A 54 0.71 11.08 -4.93
C PHE A 54 0.69 9.82 -4.08
N LEU A 55 1.40 8.76 -4.49
CA LEU A 55 1.47 7.53 -3.72
C LEU A 55 2.63 7.60 -2.71
N VAL A 56 2.31 7.81 -1.44
CA VAL A 56 3.31 8.01 -0.37
C VAL A 56 3.66 6.69 0.35
N ASP A 57 2.82 5.65 0.24
CA ASP A 57 3.04 4.40 0.96
C ASP A 57 4.15 3.56 0.30
N SER A 58 5.17 3.22 1.10
CA SER A 58 6.30 2.39 0.70
C SER A 58 6.01 0.88 0.80
N THR A 59 4.93 0.48 1.51
CA THR A 59 4.62 -0.94 1.79
C THR A 59 3.79 -1.65 0.72
N GLY A 60 3.74 -1.06 -0.48
CA GLY A 60 3.05 -1.62 -1.64
C GLY A 60 1.72 -0.93 -1.90
N ASN A 61 1.66 -0.25 -3.05
CA ASN A 61 0.47 0.48 -3.50
C ASN A 61 -0.54 -0.44 -4.21
N SER A 62 -0.72 -1.70 -3.75
CA SER A 62 -1.61 -2.67 -4.40
C SER A 62 -3.09 -2.31 -4.32
N ARG A 63 -3.46 -1.42 -3.38
CA ARG A 63 -4.83 -0.90 -3.25
C ARG A 63 -5.14 0.25 -4.21
N TRP A 64 -4.16 0.67 -4.99
CA TRP A 64 -4.30 1.79 -5.91
C TRP A 64 -4.38 1.28 -7.35
N TRP A 65 -5.43 1.68 -8.04
CA TRP A 65 -5.55 1.53 -9.48
C TRP A 65 -5.33 2.88 -10.14
N THR A 66 -4.09 3.17 -10.56
CA THR A 66 -3.76 4.45 -11.17
C THR A 66 -3.98 4.37 -12.68
N ILE A 67 -4.83 5.26 -13.20
CA ILE A 67 -5.18 5.32 -14.61
C ILE A 67 -4.82 6.71 -15.13
N ALA A 68 -3.81 6.78 -16.00
CA ALA A 68 -3.45 8.04 -16.64
C ALA A 68 -4.45 8.36 -17.75
N VAL A 69 -5.20 9.46 -17.59
CA VAL A 69 -6.18 9.94 -18.55
C VAL A 69 -5.80 11.31 -19.07
N LYS A 70 -5.92 11.53 -20.39
CA LYS A 70 -5.69 12.85 -21.01
C LYS A 70 -6.90 13.77 -20.87
N TYR A 71 -8.09 13.19 -20.92
CA TYR A 71 -9.37 13.90 -20.85
C TYR A 71 -10.48 12.93 -20.43
N ILE A 72 -11.45 13.42 -19.66
CA ILE A 72 -12.65 12.67 -19.25
C ILE A 72 -13.87 13.33 -19.88
N ARG A 73 -14.60 12.59 -20.71
CA ARG A 73 -15.86 13.04 -21.32
C ARG A 73 -17.05 12.54 -20.50
N HIS A 74 -17.54 13.34 -19.57
CA HIS A 74 -18.72 12.97 -18.77
C HIS A 74 -20.01 12.95 -19.61
N SER A 75 -20.13 13.82 -20.61
CA SER A 75 -21.28 13.92 -21.51
C SER A 75 -21.10 12.99 -22.73
N HIS A 76 -21.03 11.69 -22.49
CA HIS A 76 -20.96 10.69 -23.56
C HIS A 76 -22.36 10.21 -23.96
N GLY A 77 -22.53 9.79 -25.22
CA GLY A 77 -23.78 9.20 -25.72
C GLY A 77 -23.91 7.69 -25.47
N ILE A 78 -23.00 7.10 -24.68
CA ILE A 78 -22.99 5.68 -24.37
C ILE A 78 -24.14 5.38 -23.40
N ASP A 79 -24.97 4.38 -23.74
CA ASP A 79 -25.99 3.84 -22.85
C ASP A 79 -25.33 3.01 -21.75
N MET A 80 -25.15 3.62 -20.58
CA MET A 80 -24.54 2.96 -19.42
C MET A 80 -25.36 1.77 -18.90
N GLN A 81 -26.68 1.78 -19.08
CA GLN A 81 -27.51 0.65 -18.66
C GLN A 81 -27.21 -0.59 -19.51
N GLN A 82 -27.01 -0.39 -20.81
CA GLN A 82 -26.61 -1.47 -21.70
C GLN A 82 -25.19 -1.98 -21.38
N VAL A 83 -24.24 -1.08 -21.07
CA VAL A 83 -22.88 -1.47 -20.65
C VAL A 83 -22.92 -2.33 -19.40
N PHE A 84 -23.67 -1.90 -18.37
CA PHE A 84 -23.80 -2.69 -17.15
C PHE A 84 -24.55 -4.01 -17.37
N ALA A 85 -25.55 -4.05 -18.25
CA ALA A 85 -26.22 -5.29 -18.62
C ALA A 85 -25.27 -6.29 -19.29
N GLN A 86 -24.39 -5.80 -20.18
CA GLN A 86 -23.37 -6.62 -20.81
C GLN A 86 -22.36 -7.15 -19.76
N MET A 87 -21.82 -6.26 -18.91
CA MET A 87 -20.89 -6.67 -17.86
C MET A 87 -21.49 -7.69 -16.89
N ALA A 88 -22.77 -7.52 -16.51
CA ALA A 88 -23.47 -8.48 -15.67
C ALA A 88 -23.58 -9.86 -16.34
N THR A 89 -23.88 -9.88 -17.65
CA THR A 89 -23.96 -11.12 -18.43
C THR A 89 -22.60 -11.82 -18.53
N GLU A 90 -21.51 -11.07 -18.75
CA GLU A 90 -20.14 -11.61 -18.81
C GLU A 90 -19.71 -12.18 -17.45
N VAL A 91 -19.99 -11.47 -16.36
CA VAL A 91 -19.70 -11.97 -15.00
C VAL A 91 -20.51 -13.23 -14.68
N GLU A 92 -21.79 -13.28 -15.07
CA GLU A 92 -22.63 -14.49 -14.92
C GLU A 92 -22.15 -15.66 -15.78
N ALA A 93 -21.54 -15.38 -16.93
CA ALA A 93 -20.89 -16.38 -17.78
C ALA A 93 -19.57 -16.91 -17.18
N GLY A 94 -19.09 -16.31 -16.09
CA GLY A 94 -17.87 -16.72 -15.39
C GLY A 94 -16.61 -16.02 -15.87
N GLU A 95 -16.74 -14.90 -16.59
CA GLU A 95 -15.59 -14.11 -17.01
C GLU A 95 -14.80 -13.56 -15.80
N LYS A 96 -13.48 -13.54 -15.95
CA LYS A 96 -12.56 -13.08 -14.89
C LYS A 96 -12.66 -11.55 -14.79
N TRP A 97 -13.02 -11.05 -13.61
CA TRP A 97 -13.13 -9.60 -13.33
C TRP A 97 -12.06 -9.07 -12.38
N TRP A 98 -11.14 -9.93 -11.91
CA TRP A 98 -9.97 -9.57 -11.12
C TRP A 98 -8.68 -9.75 -11.92
N LEU A 99 -7.63 -9.03 -11.53
CA LEU A 99 -6.32 -9.15 -12.16
C LEU A 99 -5.68 -10.51 -11.85
N ASP A 100 -5.00 -11.10 -12.83
CA ASP A 100 -4.04 -12.16 -12.57
C ASP A 100 -2.73 -11.61 -12.01
N HIS A 101 -1.82 -12.53 -11.64
CA HIS A 101 -0.54 -12.16 -11.06
C HIS A 101 0.36 -11.35 -11.98
N LEU A 102 0.24 -11.51 -13.31
CA LEU A 102 1.02 -10.74 -14.27
C LEU A 102 0.45 -9.33 -14.38
N GLU A 103 -0.86 -9.21 -14.51
CA GLU A 103 -1.60 -7.95 -14.53
C GLU A 103 -1.41 -7.15 -13.23
N GLU A 104 -1.37 -7.82 -12.08
CA GLU A 104 -1.08 -7.19 -10.78
C GLU A 104 0.37 -6.71 -10.69
N ALA A 105 1.34 -7.44 -11.26
CA ALA A 105 2.73 -7.02 -11.35
C ALA A 105 2.90 -5.81 -12.28
N GLU A 106 2.22 -5.80 -13.44
CA GLU A 106 2.20 -4.64 -14.34
C GLU A 106 1.59 -3.42 -13.67
N LEU A 107 0.50 -3.60 -12.92
CA LEU A 107 -0.09 -2.53 -12.11
C LEU A 107 0.89 -2.02 -11.06
N ALA A 108 1.61 -2.91 -10.37
CA ALA A 108 2.59 -2.53 -9.38
C ALA A 108 3.73 -1.70 -10.00
N GLU A 109 4.25 -2.11 -11.16
CA GLU A 109 5.24 -1.35 -11.92
C GLU A 109 4.70 0.02 -12.38
N TRP A 110 3.45 0.08 -12.80
CA TRP A 110 2.80 1.33 -13.18
C TRP A 110 2.67 2.27 -11.98
N ASN A 111 2.23 1.76 -10.83
CA ASN A 111 2.11 2.53 -9.59
C ASN A 111 3.46 3.07 -9.08
N LYS A 112 4.58 2.38 -9.32
CA LYS A 112 5.92 2.90 -8.95
C LYS A 112 6.23 4.25 -9.59
N ARG A 113 5.70 4.54 -10.79
CA ARG A 113 5.89 5.82 -11.48
C ARG A 113 5.18 6.99 -10.80
N HIS A 114 4.18 6.67 -9.98
CA HIS A 114 3.37 7.63 -9.22
C HIS A 114 3.74 7.69 -7.74
N ALA A 115 4.79 6.95 -7.33
CA ALA A 115 5.33 6.99 -5.98
C ALA A 115 6.00 8.34 -5.72
N ALA A 116 5.68 8.95 -4.59
CA ALA A 116 6.34 10.16 -4.14
C ALA A 116 7.80 9.84 -3.76
N SER A 117 8.73 10.67 -4.22
CA SER A 117 10.11 10.59 -3.75
C SER A 117 10.17 10.95 -2.27
N SER A 118 10.91 10.16 -1.51
CA SER A 118 11.12 10.43 -0.10
C SER A 118 12.55 10.88 0.13
N VAL A 119 12.70 12.00 0.83
CA VAL A 119 13.99 12.51 1.29
C VAL A 119 14.74 11.45 2.11
N VAL A 120 14.01 10.62 2.87
CA VAL A 120 14.60 9.52 3.63
C VAL A 120 15.16 8.46 2.69
N ALA A 121 14.38 8.03 1.70
CA ALA A 121 14.83 7.04 0.73
C ALA A 121 16.06 7.51 -0.03
N ASP A 122 16.01 8.73 -0.60
CA ASP A 122 17.12 9.31 -1.37
C ASP A 122 18.40 9.40 -0.53
N SER A 123 18.27 9.86 0.72
CA SER A 123 19.43 9.99 1.61
C SER A 123 20.00 8.62 2.01
N VAL A 124 19.14 7.64 2.31
CA VAL A 124 19.61 6.29 2.65
C VAL A 124 20.31 5.63 1.46
N TYR A 125 19.71 5.68 0.27
CA TYR A 125 20.31 5.09 -0.94
C TYR A 125 21.61 5.77 -1.37
N ALA A 126 21.77 7.09 -1.13
CA ALA A 126 23.02 7.79 -1.41
C ALA A 126 24.20 7.28 -0.57
N TRP A 127 23.92 6.86 0.66
CA TRP A 127 24.94 6.44 1.63
C TRP A 127 25.12 4.92 1.72
N LEU A 128 24.12 4.16 1.29
CA LEU A 128 24.15 2.70 1.37
C LEU A 128 25.11 2.13 0.33
N ASP A 129 26.01 1.27 0.79
CA ASP A 129 26.85 0.47 -0.09
C ASP A 129 26.28 -0.94 -0.16
N LEU A 130 25.70 -1.26 -1.31
CA LEU A 130 25.12 -2.58 -1.57
C LEU A 130 26.18 -3.58 -2.06
N ASP A 131 27.35 -3.08 -2.49
CA ASP A 131 28.35 -3.87 -3.23
C ASP A 131 29.66 -4.09 -2.45
N GLN A 132 29.83 -3.49 -1.26
CA GLN A 132 31.10 -3.52 -0.52
C GLN A 132 31.13 -4.40 0.73
N ASP A 133 32.31 -4.97 0.93
CA ASP A 133 32.67 -6.05 1.86
C ASP A 133 33.23 -5.54 3.22
N GLU A 134 33.10 -4.23 3.51
CA GLU A 134 33.45 -3.71 4.83
C GLU A 134 32.60 -4.37 5.93
N PRO A 135 33.16 -4.59 7.14
CA PRO A 135 32.50 -5.37 8.17
C PRO A 135 31.15 -4.75 8.53
N PRO A 136 30.03 -5.39 8.21
CA PRO A 136 28.75 -4.70 8.26
C PRO A 136 28.34 -4.51 9.72
N VAL A 137 27.94 -3.28 10.07
CA VAL A 137 27.65 -2.89 11.44
C VAL A 137 26.17 -3.11 11.73
N TRP A 138 25.87 -3.68 12.89
CA TRP A 138 24.49 -3.86 13.35
C TRP A 138 23.88 -2.54 13.81
N MET A 139 22.99 -1.98 13.00
CA MET A 139 22.34 -0.70 13.28
C MET A 139 20.82 -0.81 13.24
N THR A 140 20.17 -0.02 14.08
CA THR A 140 18.72 0.24 14.02
C THR A 140 18.40 1.27 12.94
N PRO A 141 17.16 1.32 12.40
CA PRO A 141 16.79 2.33 11.41
C PRO A 141 17.07 3.77 11.86
N SER A 142 16.84 4.07 13.14
CA SER A 142 17.13 5.41 13.69
C SER A 142 18.63 5.71 13.77
N GLU A 143 19.48 4.71 13.99
CA GLU A 143 20.94 4.86 13.97
C GLU A 143 21.44 5.08 12.54
N VAL A 144 20.86 4.38 11.55
CA VAL A 144 21.15 4.59 10.13
C VAL A 144 20.79 6.01 9.71
N LEU A 145 19.60 6.49 10.06
CA LEU A 145 19.18 7.88 9.73
C LEU A 145 20.10 8.93 10.34
N LYS A 146 20.57 8.72 11.58
CA LYS A 146 21.55 9.60 12.21
C LYS A 146 22.89 9.60 11.47
N ALA A 147 23.33 8.42 11.02
CA ALA A 147 24.56 8.26 10.27
C ALA A 147 24.50 8.98 8.90
N VAL A 148 23.33 8.98 8.27
CA VAL A 148 23.04 9.64 6.99
C VAL A 148 22.91 11.18 7.12
N GLY A 149 23.00 11.72 8.34
CA GLY A 149 22.95 13.17 8.58
C GLY A 149 21.59 13.70 9.03
N MET A 150 20.65 12.82 9.43
CA MET A 150 19.38 13.21 10.08
C MET A 150 19.49 12.99 11.61
N PRO A 151 19.92 13.99 12.40
CA PRO A 151 20.23 13.81 13.83
C PRO A 151 19.01 13.47 14.69
N HIS A 152 17.83 13.95 14.30
CA HIS A 152 16.58 13.79 15.04
C HIS A 152 15.48 13.20 14.14
N PRO A 153 15.55 11.88 13.82
CA PRO A 153 14.55 11.25 12.98
C PRO A 153 13.21 11.10 13.72
N ASN A 154 12.11 11.36 13.02
CA ASN A 154 10.75 11.08 13.51
C ASN A 154 10.42 9.59 13.36
N ASN A 155 9.43 9.10 14.12
CA ASN A 155 8.92 7.73 14.05
C ASN A 155 8.49 7.32 12.63
N ALA A 156 7.90 8.24 11.86
CA ALA A 156 7.54 7.99 10.46
C ALA A 156 8.77 7.68 9.60
N GLN A 157 9.82 8.50 9.72
CA GLN A 157 11.08 8.35 8.99
C GLN A 157 11.81 7.06 9.40
N ALA A 158 11.82 6.73 10.69
CA ALA A 158 12.41 5.49 11.20
C ALA A 158 11.68 4.25 10.68
N LYS A 159 10.34 4.30 10.59
CA LYS A 159 9.52 3.22 10.03
C LYS A 159 9.81 3.04 8.54
N GLU A 160 9.91 4.15 7.81
CA GLU A 160 10.25 4.15 6.38
C GLU A 160 11.65 3.59 6.12
N CYS A 161 12.66 4.05 6.85
CA CYS A 161 14.01 3.51 6.78
C CYS A 161 14.04 2.00 7.08
N GLY A 162 13.28 1.55 8.09
CA GLY A 162 13.14 0.12 8.39
C GLY A 162 12.42 -0.67 7.30
N ALA A 163 11.55 -0.04 6.50
CA ALA A 163 10.95 -0.68 5.33
C ALA A 163 11.98 -0.82 4.20
N ILE A 164 12.76 0.23 3.92
CA ILE A 164 13.85 0.20 2.92
C ILE A 164 14.87 -0.88 3.28
N LEU A 165 15.36 -0.91 4.52
CA LEU A 165 16.32 -1.92 4.98
C LEU A 165 15.77 -3.35 4.87
N ARG A 166 14.45 -3.53 5.04
CA ARG A 166 13.82 -4.84 4.86
C ARG A 166 13.79 -5.27 3.40
N THR A 167 13.60 -4.34 2.48
CA THR A 167 13.63 -4.61 1.04
C THR A 167 15.02 -4.98 0.57
N GLU A 168 16.04 -4.23 1.00
CA GLU A 168 17.42 -4.43 0.51
C GLU A 168 18.17 -5.57 1.23
N TYR A 169 18.04 -5.67 2.57
CA TYR A 169 18.80 -6.63 3.39
C TYR A 169 17.95 -7.77 3.97
N GLY A 170 16.64 -7.76 3.76
CA GLY A 170 15.72 -8.80 4.25
C GLY A 170 15.29 -8.62 5.71
N SER A 171 14.93 -9.73 6.36
CA SER A 171 14.33 -9.73 7.70
C SER A 171 15.27 -9.18 8.78
N PRO A 172 14.78 -8.36 9.73
CA PRO A 172 15.60 -7.84 10.81
C PRO A 172 16.11 -8.95 11.74
N HIS A 173 17.26 -8.71 12.34
CA HIS A 173 17.74 -9.50 13.47
C HIS A 173 17.45 -8.77 14.79
N ARG A 174 16.88 -9.48 15.77
CA ARG A 174 16.54 -8.89 17.06
C ARG A 174 17.72 -9.00 18.02
N ILE A 175 18.31 -7.87 18.41
CA ILE A 175 19.48 -7.79 19.29
C ILE A 175 19.14 -6.79 20.41
N ASN A 176 19.26 -7.21 21.68
CA ASN A 176 18.93 -6.41 22.86
C ASN A 176 17.51 -5.81 22.79
N GLY A 177 16.54 -6.59 22.30
CA GLY A 177 15.13 -6.19 22.19
C GLY A 177 14.83 -5.19 21.05
N ARG A 178 15.81 -4.86 20.21
CA ARG A 178 15.65 -3.95 19.06
C ARG A 178 15.92 -4.68 17.75
N ASP A 179 15.18 -4.30 16.72
CA ASP A 179 15.36 -4.82 15.37
C ASP A 179 16.53 -4.09 14.70
N LYS A 180 17.54 -4.85 14.27
CA LYS A 180 18.77 -4.36 13.65
C LYS A 180 19.02 -5.02 12.32
N TRP A 181 19.65 -4.26 11.43
CA TRP A 181 20.13 -4.73 10.13
C TRP A 181 21.64 -4.60 10.07
N LYS A 182 22.27 -5.49 9.30
CA LYS A 182 23.70 -5.47 9.01
C LYS A 182 23.89 -4.52 7.83
N VAL A 183 24.35 -3.30 8.07
CA VAL A 183 24.47 -2.27 7.03
C VAL A 183 25.93 -1.92 6.75
N SER A 184 26.22 -1.64 5.49
CA SER A 184 27.51 -1.15 5.00
C SER A 184 27.32 0.25 4.43
N PHE A 185 28.22 1.18 4.74
CA PHE A 185 28.19 2.54 4.23
C PHE A 185 29.28 2.75 3.20
N ARG A 186 29.03 3.61 2.22
CA ARG A 186 30.05 4.01 1.26
C ARG A 186 31.13 4.79 1.98
N THR A 187 32.38 4.39 1.80
CA THR A 187 33.52 5.20 2.25
C THR A 187 33.59 6.45 1.36
N PRO A 188 33.49 7.68 1.92
CA PRO A 188 33.51 8.88 1.11
C PRO A 188 34.83 8.95 0.36
N THR A 189 34.77 8.94 -0.97
CA THR A 189 35.95 9.14 -1.81
C THR A 189 36.35 10.61 -1.73
N THR A 190 37.65 10.90 -1.77
CA THR A 190 38.28 12.23 -1.55
C THR A 190 37.73 13.39 -2.41
N HIS A 191 36.81 13.14 -3.35
CA HIS A 191 36.12 14.17 -4.13
C HIS A 191 34.85 14.73 -3.44
N ASP A 192 34.34 14.10 -2.39
CA ASP A 192 33.12 14.51 -1.65
C ASP A 192 33.45 15.31 -0.37
N LEU A 193 34.45 16.20 -0.45
CA LEU A 193 34.94 16.98 0.70
C LEU A 193 33.91 18.00 1.18
N GLY A 194 33.04 17.52 2.06
CA GLY A 194 32.10 18.30 2.86
C GLY A 194 31.31 17.44 3.85
N VAL A 195 31.12 16.15 3.57
CA VAL A 195 30.37 15.25 4.46
C VAL A 195 31.27 14.14 5.00
N LYS A 196 31.67 14.30 6.26
CA LYS A 196 32.48 13.33 6.98
C LYS A 196 31.70 12.01 7.10
N ALA A 197 32.34 10.88 6.80
CA ALA A 197 31.75 9.57 7.07
C ALA A 197 31.25 9.51 8.51
N PRO A 198 30.06 8.92 8.78
CA PRO A 198 29.61 8.73 10.14
C PRO A 198 30.62 7.85 10.86
N THR A 199 31.30 8.41 11.86
CA THR A 199 32.12 7.61 12.77
C THR A 199 31.22 6.52 13.36
N PRO A 200 31.59 5.23 13.23
CA PRO A 200 30.83 4.15 13.86
C PRO A 200 30.61 4.51 15.32
N TYR A 201 29.36 4.40 15.76
CA TYR A 201 29.02 4.61 17.17
C TYR A 201 29.98 3.77 18.02
N PRO A 202 30.69 4.35 19.01
CA PRO A 202 31.72 3.60 19.71
C PRO A 202 31.07 2.49 20.55
N LEU A 203 31.06 1.26 20.01
CA LEU A 203 30.67 0.04 20.72
C LEU A 203 31.75 -0.47 21.70
N LYS A 204 32.87 0.26 21.86
CA LYS A 204 34.01 -0.14 22.71
C LYS A 204 33.84 0.14 24.20
N LYS A 205 32.61 0.22 24.73
CA LYS A 205 32.39 0.33 26.19
C LYS A 205 31.47 -0.75 26.80
N GLN A 206 31.00 -1.72 26.01
CA GLN A 206 30.20 -2.85 26.56
C GLN A 206 30.83 -4.24 26.37
N LEU A 207 31.96 -4.36 25.67
CA LEU A 207 32.69 -5.63 25.58
C LEU A 207 33.76 -5.80 26.66
N ASN A 208 34.24 -4.71 27.27
CA ASN A 208 35.28 -4.75 28.30
C ASN A 208 34.75 -4.87 29.74
N ASP A 209 33.44 -4.73 29.94
CA ASP A 209 32.81 -4.77 31.28
C ASP A 209 32.29 -6.18 31.63
N MET A 210 32.32 -7.11 30.66
CA MET A 210 31.89 -8.52 30.84
C MET A 210 33.06 -9.50 31.03
N SER A 211 34.30 -9.01 30.95
CA SER A 211 35.52 -9.84 31.07
C SER A 211 36.26 -9.67 32.40
N GLU A 212 35.78 -8.84 33.32
CA GLU A 212 36.41 -8.62 34.64
C GLU A 212 35.62 -9.17 35.85
N GLU A 213 34.43 -9.76 35.67
CA GLU A 213 33.66 -10.40 36.76
C GLU A 213 33.79 -11.94 36.82
N VAL A 214 34.80 -12.52 36.17
CA VAL A 214 35.14 -13.94 36.36
C VAL A 214 36.63 -14.07 36.66
N PHE A 215 37.03 -13.64 37.87
CA PHE A 215 38.12 -14.20 38.66
C PHE A 215 37.88 -13.96 40.15
#